data_AF-M8AS60-F1
#
_entry.id   AF-M8AS60-F1
#
_cell.length_a   1.000
_cell.length_b   1.000
_cell.length_c   1.000
_cell.angle_alpha   90.00
_cell.angle_beta   90.00
_cell.angle_gamma   90.00
#
_symmetry.space_group_name_H-M   'P 1'
#
loop_
_entity.id
_entity.type
_entity.pdbx_description
1 polymer ?
#
loop_
_entity_poly.entity_id
_entity_poly.type
_entity_poly.pdbx_seq_one_letter_code
_entity_poly.pdbx_strand_id
1 'polypeptide(L)'
;MKDQECRTAIEDVMYMLIVHKYSKIEVPMVPNLSKIISNRRLHIWPPREADLESIHGPEVLGQIKEHLTSIIRWVHRNGPKINRSTLRVKRLQLARIYSASIMYGYFLKSVAVRHRLDLTFARSEEFLQPIQLLNAQLATTRKKEQQEAFGGSVGTVPSSKPRSVVDPHDLKSYMMGFDPKTLELCAKLRTNEACNLIEKHSWALFGEKMGSTETDEAVILDPASLKRLLLEAIAFGSFLWDTEDYVDEIYKLQDS
;
A
#
# COMPACT_ATOMS: atom_id res chain seq x y z
N MET A 1 0.52 -33.99 -4.47
CA MET A 1 -0.93 -33.96 -4.19
C MET A 1 -1.18 -33.28 -2.86
N LYS A 2 -0.71 -33.83 -1.73
CA LYS A 2 -0.87 -33.22 -0.39
C LYS A 2 -0.36 -31.78 -0.26
N ASP A 3 0.82 -31.47 -0.80
CA ASP A 3 1.40 -30.13 -0.66
C ASP A 3 0.61 -29.07 -1.45
N GLN A 4 0.06 -29.45 -2.60
CA GLN A 4 -0.78 -28.56 -3.42
C GLN A 4 -2.15 -28.33 -2.79
N GLU A 5 -2.74 -29.38 -2.19
CA GLU A 5 -3.97 -29.27 -1.42
C GLU A 5 -3.79 -28.37 -0.19
N CYS A 6 -2.66 -28.53 0.52
CA CYS A 6 -2.31 -27.67 1.66
C CYS A 6 -2.17 -26.20 1.22
N ARG A 7 -1.44 -25.93 0.14
CA ARG A 7 -1.31 -24.57 -0.42
C ARG A 7 -2.66 -23.96 -0.78
N THR A 8 -3.51 -24.75 -1.44
CA THR A 8 -4.85 -24.29 -1.81
C THR A 8 -5.69 -23.95 -0.57
N ALA A 9 -5.63 -24.78 0.48
CA ALA A 9 -6.30 -24.50 1.73
C ALA A 9 -5.78 -23.24 2.43
N ILE A 10 -4.46 -22.99 2.37
CA ILE A 10 -3.85 -21.76 2.90
C ILE A 10 -4.33 -20.53 2.12
N GLU A 11 -4.34 -20.58 0.79
CA GLU A 11 -4.87 -19.52 -0.05
C GLU A 11 -6.35 -19.23 0.26
N ASP A 12 -7.16 -20.28 0.49
CA ASP A 12 -8.56 -20.15 0.90
C ASP A 12 -8.69 -19.48 2.29
N VAL A 13 -7.84 -19.84 3.25
CA VAL A 13 -7.78 -19.20 4.57
C VAL A 13 -7.43 -17.71 4.43
N MET A 14 -6.42 -17.38 3.63
CA MET A 14 -6.03 -15.99 3.37
C MET A 14 -7.19 -15.21 2.75
N TYR A 15 -7.85 -15.79 1.74
CA TYR A 15 -8.99 -15.15 1.08
C TYR A 15 -10.16 -14.93 2.04
N MET A 16 -10.46 -15.91 2.90
CA MET A 16 -11.50 -15.79 3.92
C MET A 16 -11.20 -14.71 4.95
N LEU A 17 -9.94 -14.54 5.35
CA LEU A 17 -9.52 -13.45 6.24
C LEU A 17 -9.72 -12.08 5.59
N ILE A 18 -9.42 -11.93 4.30
CA ILE A 18 -9.67 -10.70 3.54
C ILE A 18 -11.16 -10.42 3.43
N VAL A 19 -11.98 -11.42 3.06
CA VAL A 19 -13.45 -11.29 3.02
C VAL A 19 -13.99 -10.89 4.39
N HIS A 20 -13.45 -11.45 5.47
CA HIS A 20 -13.84 -11.08 6.83
C HIS A 20 -13.48 -9.63 7.17
N LYS A 21 -12.35 -9.09 6.67
CA LYS A 21 -12.00 -7.67 6.82
C LYS A 21 -13.01 -6.77 6.11
N TYR A 22 -13.44 -7.12 4.90
CA TYR A 22 -14.52 -6.43 4.18
C TYR A 22 -15.85 -6.47 4.94
N SER A 23 -16.18 -7.63 5.52
CA SER A 23 -17.38 -7.77 6.36
C SER A 23 -17.33 -6.87 7.60
N LYS A 24 -16.15 -6.70 8.22
CA LYS A 24 -15.97 -5.87 9.42
C LYS A 24 -16.18 -4.37 9.17
N ILE A 25 -15.83 -3.90 7.97
CA ILE A 25 -16.08 -2.52 7.54
C ILE A 25 -17.45 -2.35 6.86
N GLU A 26 -18.28 -3.41 6.86
CA GLU A 26 -19.60 -3.45 6.24
C GLU A 26 -19.63 -3.11 4.74
N VAL A 27 -18.51 -3.31 4.04
CA VAL A 27 -18.41 -3.06 2.60
C VAL A 27 -18.51 -4.39 1.84
N PRO A 28 -19.54 -4.61 1.02
CA PRO A 28 -19.59 -5.80 0.18
C PRO A 28 -18.53 -5.69 -0.92
N MET A 29 -17.82 -6.80 -1.14
CA MET A 29 -16.91 -6.93 -2.27
C MET A 29 -17.70 -6.91 -3.59
N VAL A 30 -17.10 -6.34 -4.64
CA VAL A 30 -17.71 -6.25 -5.95
C VAL A 30 -17.85 -7.66 -6.53
N PRO A 31 -19.07 -8.09 -6.91
CA PRO A 31 -19.27 -9.39 -7.53
C PRO A 31 -18.71 -9.38 -8.95
N ASN A 32 -18.60 -10.56 -9.56
CA ASN A 32 -18.16 -10.71 -10.96
C ASN A 32 -18.85 -9.66 -11.87
N LEU A 33 -18.04 -8.93 -12.64
CA LEU A 33 -18.52 -7.79 -13.44
C LEU A 33 -19.60 -8.19 -14.45
N SER A 34 -19.60 -9.44 -14.93
CA SER A 34 -20.64 -9.92 -15.84
C SER A 34 -22.05 -9.91 -15.22
N LYS A 35 -22.16 -10.01 -13.89
CA LYS A 35 -23.43 -9.98 -13.16
C LYS A 35 -23.98 -8.58 -12.94
N ILE A 36 -23.11 -7.55 -13.01
CA ILE A 36 -23.47 -6.16 -12.70
C ILE A 36 -23.39 -5.22 -13.89
N ILE A 37 -22.70 -5.61 -14.97
CA ILE A 37 -22.72 -4.87 -16.23
C ILE A 37 -24.07 -5.06 -16.89
N SER A 38 -24.85 -3.98 -16.99
CA SER A 38 -26.11 -3.92 -17.72
C SER A 38 -25.97 -2.95 -18.89
N ASN A 39 -26.34 -3.35 -20.11
CA ASN A 39 -26.21 -2.52 -21.32
C ASN A 39 -24.79 -1.93 -21.51
N ARG A 40 -23.76 -2.73 -21.24
CA ARG A 40 -22.33 -2.34 -21.24
C ARG A 40 -21.95 -1.24 -20.25
N ARG A 41 -22.86 -0.86 -19.34
CA ARG A 41 -22.60 0.10 -18.26
C ARG A 41 -22.35 -0.64 -16.96
N LEU A 42 -21.26 -0.30 -16.31
CA LEU A 42 -20.92 -0.74 -14.97
C LEU A 42 -21.40 0.33 -13.99
N HIS A 43 -22.27 -0.08 -13.07
CA HIS A 43 -22.68 0.72 -11.92
C HIS A 43 -22.46 -0.12 -10.66
N ILE A 44 -21.68 0.42 -9.73
CA ILE A 44 -21.41 -0.26 -8.45
C ILE A 44 -22.21 0.44 -7.36
N TRP A 45 -23.10 -0.31 -6.72
CA TRP A 45 -23.94 0.16 -5.62
C TRP A 45 -23.91 -0.82 -4.45
N PRO A 46 -23.86 -0.36 -3.19
CA PRO A 46 -23.65 1.02 -2.76
C PRO A 46 -22.19 1.50 -2.96
N PRO A 47 -21.95 2.81 -3.14
CA PRO A 47 -20.63 3.35 -3.43
C PRO A 47 -19.66 3.20 -2.25
N ARG A 48 -20.10 3.31 -0.98
CA ARG A 48 -19.27 3.07 0.24
C ARG A 48 -17.83 3.60 0.17
N GLU A 49 -17.63 4.74 -0.51
CA GLU A 49 -16.30 5.29 -0.73
C GLU A 49 -15.69 5.77 0.60
N ALA A 50 -16.49 6.40 1.45
CA ALA A 50 -16.04 6.87 2.77
C ALA A 50 -15.60 5.69 3.66
N ASP A 51 -16.33 4.58 3.63
CA ASP A 51 -16.00 3.37 4.39
C ASP A 51 -14.67 2.79 3.94
N LEU A 52 -14.43 2.71 2.62
CA LEU A 52 -13.16 2.26 2.05
C LEU A 52 -12.01 3.23 2.33
N GLU A 53 -12.25 4.54 2.25
CA GLU A 53 -11.25 5.56 2.57
C GLU A 53 -10.86 5.49 4.06
N SER A 54 -11.80 5.15 4.96
CA SER A 54 -11.57 5.09 6.41
C SER A 54 -10.61 3.98 6.87
N ILE A 55 -10.34 2.99 6.02
CA ILE A 55 -9.37 1.92 6.27
C ILE A 55 -7.95 2.48 6.39
N HIS A 56 -7.68 3.61 5.74
CA HIS A 56 -6.36 4.17 5.59
C HIS A 56 -6.15 5.39 6.50
N GLY A 57 -4.96 5.49 7.11
CA GLY A 57 -4.53 6.70 7.81
C GLY A 57 -4.46 7.91 6.87
N PRO A 58 -4.50 9.15 7.41
CA PRO A 58 -4.62 10.36 6.61
C PRO A 58 -3.46 10.54 5.61
N GLU A 59 -2.24 10.14 5.97
CA GLU A 59 -1.05 10.24 5.12
C GLU A 59 -1.17 9.32 3.89
N VAL A 60 -1.59 8.07 4.12
CA VAL A 60 -1.82 7.06 3.06
C VAL A 60 -2.99 7.49 2.18
N LEU A 61 -4.06 8.01 2.77
CA LEU A 61 -5.25 8.46 2.05
C LEU A 61 -4.94 9.59 1.06
N GLY A 62 -4.01 10.48 1.41
CA GLY A 62 -3.50 11.51 0.48
C GLY A 62 -2.91 10.90 -0.79
N GLN A 63 -2.07 9.87 -0.65
CA GLN A 63 -1.44 9.16 -1.78
C GLN A 63 -2.50 8.45 -2.63
N ILE A 64 -3.46 7.78 -1.98
CA ILE A 64 -4.56 7.10 -2.66
C ILE A 64 -5.38 8.09 -3.50
N LYS A 65 -5.75 9.25 -2.95
CA LYS A 65 -6.55 10.26 -3.66
C LYS A 65 -5.82 10.81 -4.89
N GLU A 66 -4.52 11.08 -4.78
CA GLU A 66 -3.68 11.52 -5.90
C GLU A 66 -3.59 10.44 -6.99
N HIS A 67 -3.38 9.19 -6.59
CA HIS A 67 -3.32 8.03 -7.49
C HIS A 67 -4.65 7.81 -8.24
N LEU A 68 -5.78 7.78 -7.52
CA LEU A 68 -7.12 7.62 -8.10
C LEU A 68 -7.44 8.73 -9.10
N THR A 69 -7.17 9.98 -8.72
CA THR A 69 -7.38 11.13 -9.60
C THR A 69 -6.55 11.02 -10.88
N SER A 70 -5.31 10.53 -10.76
CA SER A 70 -4.41 10.33 -11.89
C SER A 70 -4.89 9.24 -12.84
N ILE A 71 -5.34 8.09 -12.30
CA ILE A 71 -5.92 7.00 -13.10
C ILE A 71 -7.20 7.46 -13.79
N ILE A 72 -8.15 8.07 -13.07
CA ILE A 72 -9.43 8.53 -13.63
C ILE A 72 -9.17 9.52 -14.77
N ARG A 73 -8.24 10.47 -14.58
CA ARG A 73 -7.84 11.42 -15.62
C ARG A 73 -7.18 10.71 -16.81
N TRP A 74 -6.32 9.72 -16.57
CA TRP A 74 -5.67 8.95 -17.61
C TRP A 74 -6.68 8.15 -18.44
N VAL A 75 -7.64 7.46 -17.78
CA VAL A 75 -8.71 6.71 -18.45
C VAL A 75 -9.58 7.66 -19.29
N HIS A 76 -9.91 8.84 -18.76
CA HIS A 76 -10.68 9.86 -19.48
C HIS A 76 -9.97 10.37 -20.74
N ARG A 77 -8.65 10.60 -20.66
CA ARG A 77 -7.84 11.10 -21.77
C ARG A 77 -7.59 10.06 -22.87
N ASN A 78 -7.34 8.81 -22.49
CA ASN A 78 -6.93 7.75 -23.42
C ASN A 78 -8.09 6.86 -23.88
N GLY A 79 -9.23 6.88 -23.18
CA GLY A 79 -10.41 6.12 -23.54
C GLY A 79 -11.14 6.70 -24.76
N PRO A 80 -11.89 5.88 -25.53
CA PRO A 80 -12.73 6.38 -26.60
C PRO A 80 -13.80 7.33 -26.02
N LYS A 81 -13.86 8.56 -26.55
CA LYS A 81 -14.78 9.61 -26.07
C LYS A 81 -16.22 9.26 -26.45
N ILE A 82 -17.04 8.85 -25.48
CA ILE A 82 -18.49 8.64 -25.69
C ILE A 82 -19.27 9.90 -25.33
N ASN A 83 -18.98 10.50 -24.17
CA ASN A 83 -19.54 11.78 -23.72
C ASN A 83 -18.55 12.43 -22.73
N ARG A 84 -18.82 13.65 -22.24
CA ARG A 84 -17.90 14.36 -21.32
C ARG A 84 -17.77 13.70 -19.94
N SER A 85 -18.76 12.91 -19.51
CA SER A 85 -18.95 12.48 -18.10
C SER A 85 -18.77 10.97 -17.85
N THR A 86 -18.67 10.15 -18.89
CA THR A 86 -18.50 8.69 -18.79
C THR A 86 -17.17 8.27 -19.36
N LEU A 87 -16.60 7.25 -18.73
CA LEU A 87 -15.37 6.62 -19.13
C LEU A 87 -15.69 5.39 -19.99
N ARG A 88 -14.81 5.09 -20.94
CA ARG A 88 -14.88 3.84 -21.72
C ARG A 88 -13.51 3.19 -21.69
N VAL A 89 -13.45 1.96 -21.19
CA VAL A 89 -12.21 1.20 -21.02
C VAL A 89 -12.42 -0.22 -21.49
N LYS A 90 -11.42 -0.79 -22.16
CA LYS A 90 -11.43 -2.22 -22.50
C LYS A 90 -11.42 -3.06 -21.22
N ARG A 91 -12.12 -4.20 -21.20
CA ARG A 91 -12.23 -5.04 -19.99
C ARG A 91 -10.86 -5.54 -19.53
N LEU A 92 -10.00 -5.95 -20.46
CA LEU A 92 -8.63 -6.35 -20.14
C LEU A 92 -7.81 -5.19 -19.54
N GLN A 93 -7.98 -3.97 -20.06
CA GLN A 93 -7.30 -2.81 -19.51
C GLN A 93 -7.81 -2.45 -18.11
N LEU A 94 -9.11 -2.57 -17.86
CA LEU A 94 -9.69 -2.36 -16.55
C LEU A 94 -9.16 -3.38 -15.53
N ALA A 95 -9.03 -4.64 -15.93
CA ALA A 95 -8.42 -5.68 -15.11
C ALA A 95 -6.97 -5.36 -14.72
N ARG A 96 -6.15 -4.93 -15.70
CA ARG A 96 -4.77 -4.52 -15.43
C ARG A 96 -4.69 -3.36 -14.44
N ILE A 97 -5.54 -2.36 -14.61
CA ILE A 97 -5.63 -1.22 -13.68
C ILE A 97 -6.05 -1.70 -12.29
N TYR A 98 -7.01 -2.61 -12.20
CA TYR A 98 -7.47 -3.19 -10.94
C TYR A 98 -6.36 -3.96 -10.22
N SER A 99 -5.71 -4.91 -10.89
CA SER A 99 -4.60 -5.67 -10.29
C SER A 99 -3.43 -4.77 -9.91
N ALA A 100 -3.09 -3.77 -10.74
CA ALA A 100 -2.08 -2.78 -10.39
C ALA A 100 -2.47 -1.94 -9.15
N SER A 101 -3.77 -1.69 -8.95
CA SER A 101 -4.27 -0.98 -7.77
C SER A 101 -4.22 -1.86 -6.51
N ILE A 102 -4.39 -3.17 -6.64
CA ILE A 102 -4.11 -4.12 -5.54
C ILE A 102 -2.64 -4.04 -5.15
N MET A 103 -1.74 -4.13 -6.13
CA MET A 103 -0.30 -4.01 -5.89
C MET A 103 0.06 -2.68 -5.23
N TYR A 104 -0.58 -1.59 -5.66
CA TYR A 104 -0.38 -0.27 -5.06
C TYR A 104 -0.84 -0.20 -3.60
N GLY A 105 -1.99 -0.80 -3.27
CA GLY A 105 -2.47 -0.87 -1.89
C GLY A 105 -1.60 -1.72 -0.97
N TYR A 106 -1.07 -2.82 -1.50
CA TYR A 106 -0.08 -3.66 -0.80
C TYR A 106 1.23 -2.88 -0.56
N PHE A 107 1.74 -2.21 -1.60
CA PHE A 107 2.92 -1.36 -1.52
C PHE A 107 2.76 -0.25 -0.49
N LEU A 108 1.67 0.52 -0.55
CA LEU A 108 1.42 1.61 0.40
C LEU A 108 1.38 1.11 1.85
N LYS A 109 0.81 -0.08 2.07
CA LYS A 109 0.80 -0.70 3.40
C LYS A 109 2.21 -1.03 3.87
N SER A 110 3.03 -1.62 3.00
CA SER A 110 4.45 -1.90 3.26
C SER A 110 5.23 -0.62 3.63
N VAL A 111 5.08 0.44 2.83
CA VAL A 111 5.72 1.74 3.09
C VAL A 111 5.27 2.35 4.41
N ALA A 112 3.96 2.35 4.69
CA ALA A 112 3.41 2.95 5.91
C ALA A 112 3.90 2.22 7.18
N VAL A 113 3.98 0.88 7.14
CA VAL A 113 4.52 0.10 8.25
C VAL A 113 6.00 0.42 8.46
N ARG A 114 6.79 0.44 7.38
CA ARG A 114 8.22 0.79 7.44
C ARG A 114 8.45 2.21 7.97
N HIS A 115 7.71 3.18 7.46
CA HIS A 115 7.78 4.59 7.88
C HIS A 115 7.49 4.74 9.37
N ARG A 116 6.44 4.08 9.87
CA ARG A 116 6.09 4.09 11.29
C ARG A 116 7.18 3.44 12.16
N LEU A 117 7.81 2.37 11.69
CA LEU A 117 8.94 1.74 12.38
C LEU A 117 10.13 2.70 12.46
N ASP A 118 10.53 3.29 11.33
CA ASP A 118 11.66 4.24 11.28
C ASP A 118 11.43 5.45 12.20
N LEU A 119 10.21 6.00 12.24
CA LEU A 119 9.83 7.06 13.18
C LEU A 119 9.92 6.62 14.65
N THR A 120 9.53 5.37 14.94
CA THR A 120 9.61 4.81 16.30
C THR A 120 11.06 4.61 16.73
N PHE A 121 11.92 4.13 15.82
CA PHE A 121 13.35 3.98 16.06
C PHE A 121 14.04 5.33 16.28
N ALA A 122 13.78 6.32 15.42
CA ALA A 122 14.33 7.67 15.56
C ALA A 122 13.95 8.30 16.92
N ARG A 123 12.69 8.16 17.34
CA ARG A 123 12.23 8.63 18.65
C ARG A 123 12.92 7.88 19.80
N SER A 124 13.15 6.57 19.66
CA SER A 124 13.88 5.81 20.68
C SER A 124 15.33 6.26 20.81
N GLU A 125 16.03 6.55 19.71
CA GLU A 125 17.39 7.06 19.72
C GLU A 125 17.48 8.45 20.37
N GLU A 126 16.49 9.32 20.12
CA GLU A 126 16.37 10.61 20.81
C GLU A 126 16.18 10.47 22.32
N PHE A 127 15.55 9.40 22.83
CA PHE A 127 15.47 9.09 24.27
C PHE A 127 16.76 8.49 24.84
N LEU A 128 17.55 7.81 24.02
CA LEU A 128 18.85 7.27 24.42
C LEU A 128 19.94 8.35 24.49
N GLN A 129 19.83 9.43 23.72
CA GLN A 129 20.78 10.55 23.78
C GLN A 129 20.84 11.25 25.16
N PRO A 130 19.72 11.57 25.84
CA PRO A 130 19.70 12.05 27.22
C PRO A 130 20.34 11.06 28.21
N ILE A 131 20.13 9.76 28.03
CA ILE A 131 20.70 8.73 28.91
C ILE A 131 22.22 8.64 28.72
N GLN A 132 22.70 8.71 27.48
CA GLN A 132 24.14 8.75 27.19
C GLN A 132 24.80 10.04 27.71
N LEU A 133 24.11 11.18 27.60
CA LEU A 133 24.59 12.47 28.10
C LEU A 133 24.59 12.53 29.63
N LEU A 134 23.57 11.96 30.28
CA LEU A 134 23.51 11.80 31.74
C LEU A 134 24.59 10.81 32.23
N ASN A 135 24.81 9.71 31.52
CA ASN A 135 25.88 8.75 31.84
C ASN A 135 27.28 9.36 31.63
N ALA A 136 27.47 10.21 30.63
CA ALA A 136 28.70 10.98 30.43
C ALA A 136 28.90 12.05 31.52
N GLN A 137 27.83 12.70 31.99
CA GLN A 137 27.85 13.61 33.14
C GLN A 137 28.14 12.89 34.47
N LEU A 138 27.64 11.67 34.65
CA LEU A 138 27.95 10.81 35.79
C LEU A 138 29.38 10.23 35.73
N ALA A 139 29.90 9.95 34.53
CA ALA A 139 31.28 9.53 34.32
C ALA A 139 32.29 10.67 34.53
N THR A 140 31.91 11.92 34.25
CA THR A 140 32.75 13.11 34.48
C THR A 140 32.75 13.56 35.94
N THR A 141 31.67 13.33 36.69
CA THR A 141 31.65 13.55 38.16
C THR A 141 32.49 12.52 38.93
N ARG A 142 32.69 11.31 38.40
CA ARG A 142 33.65 10.33 38.97
C ARG A 142 35.13 10.62 38.67
N LYS A 143 35.44 11.50 37.72
CA LYS A 143 36.83 11.84 37.34
C LYS A 143 37.32 13.17 37.89
N LYS A 144 36.55 13.85 38.74
CA LYS A 144 36.87 15.19 39.26
C LYS A 144 37.59 15.20 40.61
N GLU A 145 38.24 14.11 41.01
CA GLU A 145 39.14 14.09 42.17
C GLU A 145 40.63 14.14 41.82
N GLN A 146 41.03 14.15 40.54
CA GLN A 146 42.45 14.31 40.19
C GLN A 146 42.68 15.19 38.96
N GLN A 147 43.47 16.25 39.21
CA GLN A 147 44.27 17.07 38.30
C GLN A 147 43.62 18.31 37.66
N GLU A 148 43.97 19.44 38.27
CA GLU A 148 44.10 20.77 37.68
C GLU A 148 45.21 20.78 36.60
N ALA A 149 44.97 21.48 35.48
CA ALA A 149 45.87 22.50 34.91
C ALA A 149 45.57 22.78 33.41
N PHE A 150 45.46 24.09 33.12
CA PHE A 150 46.02 24.79 31.95
C PHE A 150 45.43 24.62 30.53
N GLY A 151 44.76 25.69 30.07
CA GLY A 151 45.09 26.43 28.84
C GLY A 151 44.59 25.92 27.48
N GLY A 152 43.90 26.79 26.72
CA GLY A 152 43.83 26.65 25.25
C GLY A 152 42.54 27.14 24.59
N SER A 153 42.67 28.18 23.77
CA SER A 153 41.65 28.89 23.01
C SER A 153 41.32 28.24 21.64
N VAL A 154 40.16 28.58 21.07
CA VAL A 154 39.91 29.02 19.66
C VAL A 154 38.69 28.35 19.00
N GLY A 155 37.77 29.19 18.53
CA GLY A 155 37.27 29.12 17.15
C GLY A 155 35.91 28.46 16.92
N THR A 156 34.83 29.19 17.18
CA THR A 156 33.48 28.87 16.68
C THR A 156 33.41 29.07 15.16
N VAL A 157 33.05 28.02 14.42
CA VAL A 157 32.61 28.13 13.03
C VAL A 157 31.19 27.56 12.93
N PRO A 158 30.16 28.36 12.60
CA PRO A 158 28.85 27.81 12.29
C PRO A 158 28.87 27.32 10.83
N SER A 159 28.89 26.01 10.63
CA SER A 159 28.68 25.42 9.30
C SER A 159 27.19 25.49 8.96
N SER A 160 26.83 26.53 8.21
CA SER A 160 25.55 26.62 7.52
C SER A 160 25.46 25.53 6.44
N LYS A 161 24.63 24.50 6.68
CA LYS A 161 24.10 23.64 5.61
C LYS A 161 22.65 24.01 5.34
N PRO A 162 22.28 24.41 4.11
CA PRO A 162 20.89 24.38 3.70
C PRO A 162 20.59 22.93 3.28
N ARG A 163 20.15 22.10 4.22
CA ARG A 163 19.44 20.88 3.85
C ARG A 163 18.00 21.29 3.64
N SER A 164 17.47 21.14 2.43
CA SER A 164 16.03 21.11 2.23
C SER A 164 15.50 20.06 3.20
N VAL A 165 14.81 20.52 4.23
CA VAL A 165 14.25 19.66 5.26
C VAL A 165 13.11 18.90 4.59
N VAL A 166 13.45 17.73 4.06
CA VAL A 166 12.48 16.69 3.74
C VAL A 166 11.91 16.29 5.09
N ASP A 167 10.66 16.67 5.36
CA ASP A 167 10.00 16.34 6.62
C ASP A 167 9.87 14.81 6.70
N PRO A 168 10.65 14.13 7.58
CA PRO A 168 10.59 12.68 7.69
C PRO A 168 9.24 12.22 8.26
N HIS A 169 8.39 13.12 8.76
CA HIS A 169 7.03 12.80 9.20
C HIS A 169 6.03 12.70 8.03
N ASP A 170 6.33 13.23 6.85
CA ASP A 170 5.47 13.10 5.67
C ASP A 170 5.77 11.83 4.88
N LEU A 171 4.75 10.98 4.71
CA LEU A 171 4.85 9.70 4.02
C LEU A 171 5.27 9.86 2.56
N LYS A 172 4.82 10.93 1.88
CA LYS A 172 5.17 11.18 0.47
C LYS A 172 6.65 11.49 0.34
N SER A 173 7.14 12.44 1.14
CA SER A 173 8.56 12.78 1.23
C SER A 173 9.44 11.58 1.57
N TYR A 174 9.01 10.74 2.52
CA TYR A 174 9.70 9.49 2.88
C TYR A 174 9.82 8.53 1.68
N MET A 175 8.71 8.28 0.98
CA MET A 175 8.68 7.40 -0.20
C MET A 175 9.54 7.92 -1.35
N MET A 176 9.54 9.24 -1.58
CA MET A 176 10.38 9.87 -2.61
C MET A 176 11.88 9.78 -2.30
N GLY A 177 12.25 9.49 -1.05
CA GLY A 177 13.64 9.29 -0.62
C GLY A 177 14.17 7.87 -0.84
N PHE A 178 13.33 6.93 -1.31
CA PHE A 178 13.75 5.54 -1.51
C PHE A 178 14.76 5.40 -2.66
N ASP A 179 15.78 4.58 -2.41
CA ASP A 179 16.57 4.01 -3.49
C ASP A 179 15.77 2.92 -4.23
N PRO A 180 16.15 2.59 -5.49
CA PRO A 180 15.40 1.61 -6.29
C PRO A 180 15.23 0.24 -5.61
N LYS A 181 16.19 -0.22 -4.80
CA LYS A 181 16.09 -1.52 -4.14
C LYS A 181 15.08 -1.47 -3.00
N THR A 182 15.07 -0.40 -2.22
CA THR A 182 14.07 -0.21 -1.15
C THR A 182 12.66 -0.12 -1.73
N LEU A 183 12.49 0.57 -2.85
CA LEU A 183 11.21 0.65 -3.56
C LEU A 183 10.75 -0.73 -4.03
N GLU A 184 11.64 -1.51 -4.65
CA GLU A 184 11.36 -2.88 -5.09
C GLU A 184 10.97 -3.79 -3.93
N LEU A 185 11.70 -3.75 -2.81
CA LEU A 185 11.37 -4.52 -1.61
C LEU A 185 10.00 -4.18 -1.04
N CYS A 186 9.59 -2.91 -1.06
CA CYS A 186 8.26 -2.51 -0.59
C CYS A 186 7.15 -2.95 -1.55
N ALA A 187 7.44 -3.05 -2.85
CA ALA A 187 6.47 -3.39 -3.89
C ALA A 187 6.35 -4.90 -4.14
N LYS A 188 7.36 -5.70 -3.77
CA LYS A 188 7.39 -7.14 -3.97
C LYS A 188 6.41 -7.84 -3.01
N LEU A 189 5.55 -8.71 -3.56
CA LEU A 189 4.76 -9.65 -2.77
C LEU A 189 5.70 -10.64 -2.09
N ARG A 190 5.45 -11.05 -0.85
CA ARG A 190 6.41 -11.93 -0.16
C ARG A 190 6.24 -13.38 -0.56
N THR A 191 5.02 -13.79 -0.89
CA THR A 191 4.64 -15.20 -1.01
C THR A 191 3.97 -15.56 -2.32
N ASN A 192 4.17 -16.80 -2.78
CA ASN A 192 3.48 -17.33 -3.96
C ASN A 192 1.96 -17.39 -3.75
N GLU A 193 1.51 -17.66 -2.52
CA GLU A 193 0.10 -17.67 -2.15
C GLU A 193 -0.54 -16.29 -2.36
N ALA A 194 0.15 -15.20 -1.99
CA ALA A 194 -0.34 -13.84 -2.27
C ALA A 194 -0.42 -13.54 -3.77
N CYS A 195 0.59 -13.95 -4.56
CA CYS A 195 0.57 -13.82 -6.03
C CYS A 195 -0.64 -14.54 -6.64
N ASN A 196 -0.84 -15.81 -6.29
CA ASN A 196 -1.94 -16.64 -6.78
C ASN A 196 -3.31 -16.07 -6.39
N LEU A 197 -3.42 -15.53 -5.18
CA LEU A 197 -4.66 -14.98 -4.66
C LEU A 197 -5.09 -13.71 -5.42
N ILE A 198 -4.14 -12.83 -5.79
CA ILE A 198 -4.44 -11.66 -6.66
C ILE A 198 -4.91 -12.12 -8.03
N GLU A 199 -4.25 -13.12 -8.61
CA GLU A 199 -4.59 -13.66 -9.92
C GLU A 199 -6.00 -14.28 -9.92
N LYS A 200 -6.27 -15.19 -8.97
CA LYS A 200 -7.58 -15.83 -8.78
C LYS A 200 -8.69 -14.80 -8.51
N HIS A 201 -8.45 -13.82 -7.65
CA HIS A 201 -9.42 -12.77 -7.37
C HIS A 201 -9.72 -11.91 -8.62
N SER A 202 -8.67 -11.55 -9.38
CA SER A 202 -8.81 -10.80 -10.63
C SER A 202 -9.59 -11.62 -11.67
N TRP A 203 -9.33 -12.92 -11.81
CA TRP A 203 -10.11 -13.79 -12.69
C TRP A 203 -11.55 -13.97 -12.24
N ALA A 204 -11.80 -14.11 -10.93
CA ALA A 204 -13.15 -14.22 -10.40
C ALA A 204 -13.99 -12.96 -10.66
N LEU A 205 -13.36 -11.78 -10.61
CA LEU A 205 -14.01 -10.49 -10.85
C LEU A 205 -14.25 -10.22 -12.34
N PHE A 206 -13.23 -10.44 -13.17
CA PHE A 206 -13.25 -10.09 -14.59
C PHE A 206 -13.55 -11.27 -15.54
N GLY A 207 -13.64 -12.50 -15.05
CA GLY A 207 -13.86 -13.72 -15.82
C GLY A 207 -12.56 -14.39 -16.31
N GLU A 208 -12.63 -15.72 -16.45
CA GLU A 208 -11.51 -16.61 -16.84
C GLU A 208 -10.99 -16.37 -18.27
N LYS A 209 -11.80 -15.77 -19.15
CA LYS A 209 -11.45 -15.46 -20.55
C LYS A 209 -10.54 -14.24 -20.74
N MET A 210 -9.80 -13.80 -19.71
CA MET A 210 -8.90 -12.63 -19.83
C MET A 210 -7.81 -12.83 -20.92
N GLY A 211 -7.50 -14.07 -21.30
CA GLY A 211 -6.53 -14.42 -22.34
C GLY A 211 -7.13 -14.85 -23.70
N SER A 212 -8.45 -14.93 -23.85
CA SER A 212 -9.08 -15.33 -25.11
C SER A 212 -9.42 -14.10 -25.96
N THR A 213 -8.91 -14.07 -27.19
CA THR A 213 -9.03 -12.99 -28.19
C THR A 213 -10.48 -12.74 -28.67
N GLU A 214 -11.46 -13.50 -28.17
CA GLU A 214 -12.85 -13.39 -28.56
C GLU A 214 -13.51 -12.15 -27.93
N THR A 215 -13.27 -11.01 -28.58
CA THR A 215 -13.87 -9.68 -28.33
C THR A 215 -13.71 -9.15 -26.90
N ASP A 216 -12.58 -8.47 -26.65
CA ASP A 216 -12.39 -7.62 -25.46
C ASP A 216 -13.36 -6.42 -25.51
N GLU A 217 -14.59 -6.67 -25.04
CA GLU A 217 -15.65 -5.68 -25.05
C GLU A 217 -15.31 -4.53 -24.09
N ALA A 218 -15.52 -3.31 -24.58
CA ALA A 218 -15.33 -2.12 -23.76
C ALA A 218 -16.49 -1.94 -22.77
N VAL A 219 -16.15 -1.64 -21.52
CA VAL A 219 -17.06 -1.31 -20.43
C VAL A 219 -17.17 0.20 -20.34
N ILE A 220 -18.41 0.70 -20.23
CA ILE A 220 -18.74 2.09 -19.94
C ILE A 220 -18.92 2.21 -18.43
N LEU A 221 -18.32 3.21 -17.81
CA LEU A 221 -18.42 3.42 -16.37
C LEU A 221 -18.41 4.90 -16.04
N ASP A 222 -19.12 5.28 -14.99
CA ASP A 222 -19.00 6.62 -14.42
C ASP A 222 -17.73 6.71 -13.53
N PRO A 223 -17.18 7.93 -13.31
CA PRO A 223 -16.00 8.11 -12.47
C PRO A 223 -16.15 7.59 -11.03
N ALA A 224 -17.36 7.61 -10.45
CA ALA A 224 -17.59 7.11 -9.10
C ALA A 224 -17.53 5.59 -9.04
N SER A 225 -18.11 4.89 -10.02
CA SER A 225 -17.98 3.43 -10.17
C SER A 225 -16.52 3.02 -10.37
N LEU A 226 -15.74 3.76 -11.17
CA LEU A 226 -14.30 3.51 -11.27
C LEU A 226 -13.60 3.74 -9.92
N LYS A 227 -13.85 4.88 -9.27
CA LYS A 227 -13.24 5.22 -7.98
C LYS A 227 -13.53 4.14 -6.94
N ARG A 228 -14.78 3.71 -6.80
CA ARG A 228 -15.20 2.62 -5.91
C ARG A 228 -14.48 1.32 -6.21
N LEU A 229 -14.41 0.91 -7.48
CA LEU A 229 -13.72 -0.31 -7.87
C LEU A 229 -12.22 -0.27 -7.50
N LEU A 230 -11.57 0.87 -7.71
CA LEU A 230 -10.14 1.03 -7.40
C LEU A 230 -9.87 1.16 -5.89
N LEU A 231 -10.78 1.79 -5.13
CA LEU A 231 -10.69 1.81 -3.67
C LEU A 231 -10.79 0.40 -3.08
N GLU A 232 -11.65 -0.46 -3.64
CA GLU A 232 -11.69 -1.88 -3.26
C GLU A 232 -10.39 -2.60 -3.59
N ALA A 233 -9.85 -2.42 -4.79
CA ALA A 233 -8.54 -3.00 -5.13
C ALA A 233 -7.45 -2.59 -4.13
N ILE A 234 -7.36 -1.30 -3.81
CA ILE A 234 -6.36 -0.77 -2.88
C ILE A 234 -6.56 -1.34 -1.47
N ALA A 235 -7.81 -1.36 -0.97
CA ALA A 235 -8.13 -1.97 0.32
C ALA A 235 -7.79 -3.46 0.35
N PHE A 236 -8.07 -4.19 -0.73
CA PHE A 236 -7.72 -5.60 -0.89
C PHE A 236 -6.21 -5.81 -0.76
N GLY A 237 -5.41 -5.00 -1.46
CA GLY A 237 -3.95 -5.06 -1.37
C GLY A 237 -3.42 -4.80 0.05
N SER A 238 -3.97 -3.79 0.73
CA SER A 238 -3.61 -3.50 2.12
C SER A 238 -4.00 -4.64 3.07
N PHE A 239 -5.18 -5.25 2.91
CA PHE A 239 -5.60 -6.42 3.69
C PHE A 239 -4.78 -7.67 3.38
N LEU A 240 -4.37 -7.85 2.13
CA LEU A 240 -3.51 -8.94 1.71
C LEU A 240 -2.15 -8.86 2.42
N TRP A 241 -1.55 -7.67 2.51
CA TRP A 241 -0.30 -7.48 3.26
C TRP A 241 -0.45 -7.91 4.73
N ASP A 242 -1.51 -7.46 5.42
CA ASP A 242 -1.78 -7.86 6.82
C ASP A 242 -2.04 -9.36 6.97
N THR A 243 -2.73 -9.95 6.00
CA THR A 243 -3.14 -11.36 6.03
C THR A 243 -1.96 -12.28 5.76
N GLU A 244 -1.13 -11.95 4.77
CA GLU A 244 0.08 -12.67 4.45
C GLU A 244 1.06 -12.67 5.63
N ASP A 245 1.22 -11.51 6.30
CA ASP A 245 2.05 -11.38 7.50
C ASP A 245 1.59 -12.34 8.61
N TYR A 246 0.28 -12.33 8.90
CA TYR A 246 -0.32 -13.17 9.93
C TYR A 246 -0.27 -14.66 9.61
N VAL A 247 -0.54 -15.05 8.37
CA VAL A 247 -0.59 -16.47 7.96
C VAL A 247 0.82 -17.05 7.85
N ASP A 248 1.82 -16.27 7.44
CA ASP A 248 3.22 -16.71 7.37
C ASP A 248 3.81 -17.05 8.74
N GLU A 249 3.42 -16.31 9.78
CA GLU A 249 3.81 -16.63 11.16
C GLU A 249 3.41 -18.06 11.56
N ILE A 250 2.25 -18.54 11.09
CA ILE A 250 1.63 -19.81 11.48
C ILE A 250 2.03 -20.95 10.53
N TYR A 251 1.99 -20.73 9.21
CA TYR A 251 2.06 -21.79 8.21
C TYR A 251 3.37 -21.84 7.41
N LYS A 252 4.24 -20.82 7.52
CA LYS A 252 5.50 -20.71 6.76
C LYS A 252 5.26 -20.79 5.25
N LEU A 253 4.80 -19.68 4.69
CA LEU A 253 4.45 -19.54 3.29
C LEU A 253 5.68 -19.63 2.38
N GLN A 254 5.46 -19.86 1.09
CA GLN A 254 6.58 -20.02 0.15
C GLN A 254 6.99 -18.68 -0.45
N ASP A 255 8.26 -18.33 -0.31
CA ASP A 255 8.85 -17.14 -0.93
C ASP A 255 8.53 -17.07 -2.44
N SER A 256 8.08 -15.89 -2.89
CA SER A 256 7.84 -15.59 -4.31
C SER A 256 9.12 -15.26 -5.10
#